data_AF-A0A371JRK4-F1
#
_entry.id   AF-A0A371JRK4-F1
#
_cell.length_a   1.000
_cell.length_b   1.000
_cell.length_c   1.000
_cell.angle_alpha   90.00
_cell.angle_beta   90.00
_cell.angle_gamma   90.00
#
_symmetry.space_group_name_H-M   'P 1'
#
loop_
_entity.id
_entity.type
_entity.pdbx_description
1 polymer ?
#
loop_
_entity_poly.entity_id
_entity_poly.type
_entity_poly.pdbx_seq_one_letter_code
_entity_poly.pdbx_strand_id
1 'polypeptide(L)'
;MVDITQKQSTHRTAVAQAIVKVSSVDTIEAIKKGTVPKGDVFSMSKAAGFLAVKKTADLLPDCHPLPVEYCGIDYTINGLEITIKITVKTFYKTGVEVEAMHGASVVALNMYDMLKPIDKGVEIHLIKLIEKTGGKSDFHNT
;
A
#
# COMPACT_ATOMS: atom_id res chain seq x y z
N MET A 1 15.11 -17.43 -6.03
CA MET A 1 15.37 -16.43 -4.99
C MET A 1 16.85 -16.10 -5.01
N VAL A 2 17.21 -14.82 -4.98
CA VAL A 2 18.62 -14.41 -5.02
C VAL A 2 19.29 -14.69 -3.67
N ASP A 3 20.49 -15.28 -3.68
CA ASP A 3 21.28 -15.45 -2.45
C ASP A 3 21.72 -14.09 -1.88
N ILE A 4 21.34 -13.82 -0.64
CA ILE A 4 21.67 -12.59 0.09
C ILE A 4 22.51 -12.86 1.34
N THR A 5 23.02 -14.09 1.54
CA THR A 5 23.77 -14.50 2.75
C THR A 5 24.92 -13.55 3.08
N GLN A 6 25.71 -13.15 2.08
CA GLN A 6 26.88 -12.26 2.20
C GLN A 6 26.53 -10.77 2.26
N LYS A 7 25.25 -10.38 2.08
CA LYS A 7 24.84 -8.97 2.20
C LYS A 7 24.76 -8.57 3.66
N GLN A 8 25.18 -7.34 3.95
CA GLN A 8 25.02 -6.74 5.28
C GLN A 8 23.58 -6.25 5.48
N SER A 9 23.13 -6.30 6.74
CA SER A 9 21.86 -5.70 7.13
C SER A 9 22.00 -4.19 7.27
N THR A 10 21.05 -3.46 6.72
CA THR A 10 20.99 -1.99 6.78
C THR A 10 19.55 -1.56 7.00
N HIS A 11 19.34 -0.31 7.43
CA HIS A 11 18.00 0.30 7.37
C HIS A 11 17.55 0.38 5.92
N ARG A 12 16.29 0.02 5.69
CA ARG A 12 15.67 0.05 4.37
C ARG A 12 14.28 0.63 4.51
N THR A 13 13.98 1.58 3.65
CA THR A 13 12.66 2.19 3.56
C THR A 13 12.17 2.09 2.13
N ALA A 14 10.88 1.81 1.97
CA ALA A 14 10.19 1.97 0.70
C ALA A 14 8.88 2.71 0.92
N VAL A 15 8.56 3.58 -0.03
CA VAL A 15 7.31 4.31 -0.10
C VAL A 15 6.65 3.98 -1.42
N ALA A 16 5.44 3.47 -1.37
CA ALA A 16 4.63 3.17 -2.55
C ALA A 16 3.31 3.94 -2.51
N GLN A 17 2.70 4.06 -3.69
CA GLN A 17 1.41 4.71 -3.87
C GLN A 17 0.45 3.79 -4.63
N ALA A 18 -0.85 3.96 -4.37
CA ALA A 18 -1.94 3.62 -5.29
C ALA A 18 -2.95 4.78 -5.30
N ILE A 19 -3.79 4.86 -6.35
CA ILE A 19 -4.92 5.79 -6.41
C ILE A 19 -6.21 5.00 -6.58
N VAL A 20 -7.21 5.29 -5.75
CA VAL A 20 -8.58 4.84 -5.95
C VAL A 20 -9.40 6.01 -6.48
N LYS A 21 -9.89 5.90 -7.71
CA LYS A 21 -10.76 6.91 -8.32
C LYS A 21 -12.20 6.43 -8.21
N VAL A 22 -13.05 7.22 -7.55
CA VAL A 22 -14.48 6.93 -7.46
C VAL A 22 -15.23 7.60 -8.62
N SER A 23 -16.46 7.17 -8.89
CA SER A 23 -17.24 7.71 -10.02
C SER A 23 -18.09 8.93 -9.65
N SER A 24 -18.33 9.17 -8.35
CA SER A 24 -19.21 10.24 -7.90
C SER A 24 -18.75 10.96 -6.64
N VAL A 25 -19.16 12.22 -6.50
CA VAL A 25 -18.94 13.02 -5.27
C VAL A 25 -19.69 12.41 -4.08
N ASP A 26 -20.85 11.81 -4.31
CA ASP A 26 -21.65 11.16 -3.25
C ASP A 26 -20.88 10.02 -2.59
N THR A 27 -20.06 9.27 -3.34
CA THR A 27 -19.15 8.25 -2.80
C THR A 27 -18.12 8.86 -1.84
N ILE A 28 -17.49 9.97 -2.22
CA ILE A 28 -16.53 10.69 -1.37
C ILE A 28 -17.21 11.21 -0.10
N GLU A 29 -18.40 11.79 -0.22
CA GLU A 29 -19.15 12.31 0.91
C GLU A 29 -19.61 11.18 1.86
N ALA A 30 -20.00 10.03 1.31
CA ALA A 30 -20.32 8.85 2.12
C ALA A 30 -19.11 8.34 2.92
N ILE A 31 -17.91 8.35 2.31
CA ILE A 31 -16.67 8.02 3.01
C ILE A 31 -16.41 9.01 4.15
N LYS A 32 -16.44 10.32 3.87
CA LYS A 32 -16.17 11.36 4.88
C LYS A 32 -17.16 11.34 6.04
N LYS A 33 -18.44 11.05 5.76
CA LYS A 33 -19.51 11.00 6.76
C LYS A 33 -19.61 9.64 7.48
N GLY A 34 -18.84 8.64 7.05
CA GLY A 34 -18.88 7.29 7.61
C GLY A 34 -20.19 6.55 7.34
N THR A 35 -20.88 6.87 6.24
CA THR A 35 -22.18 6.28 5.88
C THR A 35 -22.09 5.15 4.87
N VAL A 36 -20.87 4.70 4.53
CA VAL A 36 -20.66 3.50 3.69
C VAL A 36 -21.21 2.27 4.42
N PRO A 37 -22.10 1.46 3.80
CA PRO A 37 -22.77 0.34 4.49
C PRO A 37 -21.83 -0.71 5.09
N LYS A 38 -20.62 -0.86 4.51
CA LYS A 38 -19.60 -1.80 4.97
C LYS A 38 -18.73 -1.26 6.12
N GLY A 39 -19.00 -0.06 6.61
CA GLY A 39 -18.28 0.58 7.71
C GLY A 39 -17.17 1.54 7.25
N ASP A 40 -16.27 1.86 8.17
CA ASP A 40 -15.20 2.83 7.96
C ASP A 40 -14.16 2.34 6.94
N VAL A 41 -14.13 2.98 5.77
CA VAL A 41 -13.32 2.56 4.62
C VAL A 41 -11.83 2.67 4.91
N PHE A 42 -11.38 3.73 5.59
CA PHE A 42 -9.96 3.98 5.83
C PHE A 42 -9.37 3.03 6.87
N SER A 43 -10.09 2.78 7.95
CA SER A 43 -9.67 1.92 9.05
C SER A 43 -9.62 0.47 8.60
N MET A 44 -10.67 -0.01 7.91
CA MET A 44 -10.69 -1.37 7.37
C MET A 44 -9.62 -1.59 6.31
N SER A 45 -9.43 -0.63 5.40
CA SER A 45 -8.39 -0.74 4.37
C SER A 45 -6.99 -0.67 4.96
N LYS A 46 -6.77 0.11 6.03
CA LYS A 46 -5.49 0.16 6.76
C LYS A 46 -5.17 -1.20 7.39
N ALA A 47 -6.15 -1.85 8.01
CA ALA A 47 -5.97 -3.19 8.56
C ALA A 47 -5.61 -4.22 7.47
N ALA A 48 -6.30 -4.19 6.32
CA ALA A 48 -5.97 -5.04 5.18
C ALA A 48 -4.53 -4.80 4.68
N GLY A 49 -4.10 -3.53 4.60
CA GLY A 49 -2.74 -3.17 4.23
C GLY A 49 -1.67 -3.74 5.18
N PHE A 50 -1.89 -3.66 6.50
CA PHE A 50 -0.97 -4.24 7.48
C PHE A 50 -0.84 -5.77 7.35
N LEU A 51 -1.94 -6.45 7.03
CA LEU A 51 -1.90 -7.89 6.78
C LEU A 51 -1.17 -8.21 5.47
N ALA A 52 -1.45 -7.45 4.40
CA ALA A 52 -0.84 -7.63 3.09
C ALA A 52 0.68 -7.47 3.15
N VAL A 53 1.16 -6.38 3.75
CA VAL A 53 2.60 -6.08 3.90
C VAL A 53 3.33 -7.26 4.56
N LYS A 54 2.76 -7.81 5.65
CA LYS A 54 3.35 -8.96 6.36
C LYS A 54 3.28 -10.29 5.60
N LYS A 55 2.36 -10.42 4.65
CA LYS A 55 2.14 -11.65 3.85
C LYS A 55 2.73 -11.55 2.44
N THR A 56 3.56 -10.56 2.17
CA THR A 56 4.13 -10.34 0.82
C THR A 56 4.91 -11.55 0.32
N ALA A 57 5.76 -12.15 1.17
CA ALA A 57 6.53 -13.33 0.81
C ALA A 57 5.68 -14.61 0.65
N ASP A 58 4.46 -14.64 1.20
CA ASP A 58 3.53 -15.76 0.99
C ASP A 58 2.92 -15.74 -0.43
N LEU A 59 2.90 -14.56 -1.07
CA LEU A 59 2.25 -14.34 -2.36
C LEU A 59 3.23 -14.16 -3.51
N LEU A 60 4.40 -13.56 -3.28
CA LEU A 60 5.43 -13.33 -4.30
C LEU A 60 6.53 -14.39 -4.17
N PRO A 61 6.60 -15.38 -5.10
CA PRO A 61 7.43 -16.58 -4.91
C PRO A 61 8.93 -16.33 -4.73
N ASP A 62 9.46 -15.24 -5.28
CA ASP A 62 10.88 -14.91 -5.22
C ASP A 62 11.25 -13.93 -4.10
N CYS A 63 10.24 -13.44 -3.36
CA CYS A 63 10.42 -12.47 -2.29
C CYS A 63 10.96 -13.16 -1.04
N HIS A 64 12.02 -12.60 -0.45
CA HIS A 64 12.55 -13.10 0.81
C HIS A 64 11.55 -12.81 1.94
N PRO A 65 11.29 -13.78 2.84
CA PRO A 65 10.59 -13.47 4.08
C PRO A 65 11.49 -12.58 4.94
N LEU A 66 10.95 -11.46 5.43
CA LEU A 66 11.68 -10.48 6.24
C LEU A 66 10.81 -9.91 7.36
N PRO A 67 11.43 -9.45 8.48
CA PRO A 67 10.70 -8.78 9.55
C PRO A 67 10.32 -7.35 9.13
N VAL A 68 9.02 -7.05 9.12
CA VAL A 68 8.54 -5.67 8.95
C VAL A 68 8.59 -4.98 10.30
N GLU A 69 9.42 -3.94 10.40
CA GLU A 69 9.60 -3.19 11.67
C GLU A 69 8.65 -1.99 11.76
N TYR A 70 8.25 -1.43 10.62
CA TYR A 70 7.28 -0.34 10.56
C TYR A 70 6.45 -0.42 9.28
N CYS A 71 5.16 -0.11 9.41
CA CYS A 71 4.25 0.14 8.29
C CYS A 71 3.36 1.35 8.61
N GLY A 72 3.46 2.40 7.80
CA GLY A 72 2.59 3.57 7.82
C GLY A 72 1.68 3.59 6.60
N ILE A 73 0.42 3.98 6.76
CA ILE A 73 -0.55 4.11 5.66
C ILE A 73 -1.29 5.43 5.84
N ASP A 74 -1.22 6.26 4.82
CA ASP A 74 -1.80 7.60 4.76
C ASP A 74 -2.74 7.72 3.56
N TYR A 75 -3.78 8.53 3.71
CA TYR A 75 -4.80 8.76 2.69
C TYR A 75 -4.93 10.26 2.42
N THR A 76 -5.11 10.64 1.15
CA THR A 76 -5.39 12.01 0.76
C THR A 76 -6.49 12.02 -0.28
N ILE A 77 -7.57 12.76 -0.01
CA ILE A 77 -8.68 12.94 -0.95
C ILE A 77 -8.42 14.20 -1.78
N ASN A 78 -8.48 14.08 -3.10
CA ASN A 78 -8.46 15.20 -4.03
C ASN A 78 -9.53 15.02 -5.11
N GLY A 79 -10.64 15.77 -4.98
CA GLY A 79 -11.80 15.59 -5.85
C GLY A 79 -12.37 14.17 -5.72
N LEU A 80 -12.32 13.40 -6.81
CA LEU A 80 -12.79 12.02 -6.88
C LEU A 80 -11.69 10.98 -6.67
N GLU A 81 -10.46 11.41 -6.39
CA GLU A 81 -9.32 10.53 -6.22
C GLU A 81 -8.93 10.43 -4.75
N ILE A 82 -8.62 9.22 -4.32
CA ILE A 82 -8.06 8.91 -3.01
C ILE A 82 -6.66 8.35 -3.25
N THR A 83 -5.65 9.16 -2.94
CA THR A 83 -4.26 8.73 -2.95
C THR A 83 -3.96 7.96 -1.68
N ILE A 84 -3.47 6.73 -1.84
CA ILE A 84 -3.00 5.85 -0.77
C ILE A 84 -1.48 5.89 -0.80
N LYS A 85 -0.84 6.26 0.31
CA LYS A 85 0.61 6.21 0.45
C LYS A 85 0.97 5.20 1.55
N ILE A 86 1.84 4.26 1.23
CA ILE A 86 2.33 3.25 2.18
C ILE A 86 3.83 3.41 2.36
N THR A 87 4.27 3.47 3.60
CA THR A 87 5.68 3.49 3.99
C THR A 87 6.01 2.23 4.76
N VAL A 88 6.98 1.45 4.29
CA VAL A 88 7.47 0.23 4.96
C VAL A 88 8.93 0.43 5.34
N LYS A 89 9.31 0.01 6.56
CA LYS A 89 10.71 0.02 7.01
C LYS A 89 11.11 -1.31 7.64
N THR A 90 12.38 -1.65 7.47
CA THR A 90 13.02 -2.82 8.09
C THR A 90 14.52 -2.56 8.30
N PHE A 91 15.17 -3.40 9.12
CA PHE A 91 16.61 -3.56 9.16
C PHE A 91 17.00 -4.95 8.63
N TYR A 92 17.33 -5.06 7.34
CA TYR A 92 17.54 -6.36 6.70
C TYR A 92 18.52 -6.34 5.51
N LYS A 93 18.64 -7.49 4.83
CA LYS A 93 19.60 -7.74 3.73
C LYS A 93 19.06 -7.46 2.32
N THR A 94 17.75 -7.26 2.18
CA THR A 94 17.07 -6.89 0.92
C THR A 94 16.01 -5.82 1.15
N GLY A 95 15.67 -5.07 0.10
CA GLY A 95 14.70 -3.97 0.12
C GLY A 95 13.28 -4.42 0.44
N VAL A 96 12.40 -3.42 0.66
CA VAL A 96 10.98 -3.59 1.00
C VAL A 96 10.04 -2.95 -0.02
N GLU A 97 10.51 -2.79 -1.27
CA GLU A 97 9.76 -2.17 -2.36
C GLU A 97 8.45 -2.93 -2.63
N VAL A 98 8.55 -4.26 -2.68
CA VAL A 98 7.42 -5.13 -3.00
C VAL A 98 6.42 -5.22 -1.86
N GLU A 99 6.86 -5.15 -0.60
CA GLU A 99 5.98 -5.04 0.56
C GLU A 99 5.14 -3.77 0.51
N ALA A 100 5.77 -2.62 0.21
CA ALA A 100 5.07 -1.35 0.10
C ALA A 100 4.06 -1.36 -1.05
N MET A 101 4.45 -1.83 -2.24
CA MET A 101 3.58 -1.88 -3.42
C MET A 101 2.45 -2.91 -3.26
N HIS A 102 2.74 -4.07 -2.68
CA HIS A 102 1.74 -5.10 -2.38
C HIS A 102 0.71 -4.57 -1.37
N GLY A 103 1.18 -3.92 -0.29
CA GLY A 103 0.32 -3.20 0.62
C GLY A 103 -0.60 -2.21 -0.11
N ALA A 104 -0.04 -1.36 -0.96
CA ALA A 104 -0.81 -0.32 -1.67
C ALA A 104 -1.88 -0.94 -2.57
N SER A 105 -1.53 -2.04 -3.24
CA SER A 105 -2.44 -2.82 -4.08
C SER A 105 -3.62 -3.38 -3.29
N VAL A 106 -3.36 -4.01 -2.14
CA VAL A 106 -4.41 -4.63 -1.32
C VAL A 106 -5.27 -3.58 -0.61
N VAL A 107 -4.69 -2.46 -0.16
CA VAL A 107 -5.45 -1.34 0.39
C VAL A 107 -6.43 -0.81 -0.66
N ALA A 108 -5.97 -0.57 -1.89
CA ALA A 108 -6.82 -0.11 -2.98
C ALA A 108 -7.92 -1.14 -3.34
N LEU A 109 -7.57 -2.42 -3.39
CA LEU A 109 -8.52 -3.50 -3.66
C LEU A 109 -9.58 -3.62 -2.54
N ASN A 110 -9.19 -3.45 -1.28
CA ASN A 110 -10.14 -3.45 -0.17
C ASN A 110 -11.07 -2.23 -0.23
N MET A 111 -10.57 -1.05 -0.58
CA MET A 111 -11.42 0.12 -0.82
C MET A 111 -12.44 -0.14 -1.92
N TYR A 112 -12.03 -0.72 -3.06
CA TYR A 112 -12.96 -1.13 -4.10
C TYR A 112 -14.02 -2.08 -3.55
N ASP A 113 -13.63 -3.11 -2.80
CA ASP A 113 -14.54 -4.09 -2.19
C ASP A 113 -15.56 -3.45 -1.24
N MET A 114 -15.17 -2.39 -0.53
CA MET A 114 -16.02 -1.63 0.38
C MET A 114 -16.96 -0.67 -0.33
N LEU A 115 -16.53 -0.09 -1.45
CA LEU A 115 -17.26 0.96 -2.18
C LEU A 115 -18.16 0.40 -3.30
N LYS A 116 -17.87 -0.78 -3.85
CA LYS A 116 -18.66 -1.41 -4.93
C LYS A 116 -20.17 -1.56 -4.65
N PRO A 117 -20.70 -1.57 -3.41
CA PRO A 117 -22.15 -1.55 -3.20
C PRO A 117 -22.82 -0.22 -3.56
N ILE A 118 -22.10 0.90 -3.39
CA ILE A 118 -22.63 2.27 -3.62
C ILE A 118 -22.07 2.94 -4.87
N ASP A 119 -20.95 2.44 -5.39
CA ASP A 119 -20.27 2.99 -6.56
C ASP A 119 -19.73 1.85 -7.45
N LYS A 120 -20.30 1.68 -8.64
CA LYS A 120 -19.89 0.62 -9.59
C LYS A 120 -18.72 1.03 -10.49
N GLY A 121 -18.37 2.31 -10.53
CA GLY A 121 -17.34 2.87 -11.40
C GLY A 121 -16.02 3.13 -10.69
N VAL A 122 -15.75 2.47 -9.56
CA VAL A 122 -14.49 2.62 -8.84
C VAL A 122 -13.34 2.00 -9.63
N GLU A 123 -12.28 2.76 -9.85
CA GLU A 123 -11.08 2.33 -10.57
C GLU A 123 -9.85 2.35 -9.66
N ILE A 124 -8.90 1.43 -9.88
CA ILE A 124 -7.62 1.39 -9.19
C ILE A 124 -6.51 1.76 -10.17
N HIS A 125 -5.81 2.85 -9.89
CA HIS A 125 -4.80 3.43 -10.75
C HIS A 125 -3.44 3.54 -10.06
N LEU A 126 -2.39 3.65 -10.90
CA LEU A 126 -1.07 4.15 -10.52
C LEU A 126 -0.47 3.49 -9.27
N ILE A 127 -0.51 2.16 -9.20
CA ILE A 127 0.28 1.41 -8.22
C ILE A 127 1.74 1.53 -8.61
N LYS A 128 2.54 2.25 -7.83
CA LYS A 128 3.96 2.48 -8.13
C LYS A 128 4.80 2.73 -6.89
N LEU A 129 6.10 2.49 -7.02
CA LEU A 129 7.10 2.95 -6.07
C LEU A 129 7.31 4.46 -6.22
N ILE A 130 7.33 5.16 -5.09
CA ILE A 130 7.62 6.60 -5.01
C ILE A 130 9.06 6.80 -4.57
N GLU A 131 9.50 6.06 -3.55
CA GLU A 131 10.83 6.23 -2.98
C GLU A 131 11.32 4.89 -2.44
N LYS A 132 12.62 4.66 -2.50
CA LYS A 132 13.29 3.72 -1.62
C LYS A 132 14.66 4.23 -1.22
N THR A 133 15.06 3.86 -0.01
CA THR A 133 16.39 4.15 0.52
C THR A 133 17.00 2.93 1.19
N GLY A 134 18.33 2.86 1.16
CA GLY A 134 19.12 1.83 1.84
C GLY A 134 19.50 0.63 0.96
N GLY A 135 20.61 0.00 1.32
CA GLY A 135 21.27 -1.01 0.49
C GLY A 135 22.25 -0.37 -0.50
N LYS A 136 22.30 -0.86 -1.73
CA LYS A 136 23.27 -0.39 -2.76
C LYS A 136 22.80 0.84 -3.54
N SER A 137 21.49 1.08 -3.60
CA SER A 137 20.90 2.06 -4.51
C SER A 137 19.65 2.66 -3.88
N ASP A 138 19.54 3.98 -3.96
CA ASP A 138 18.33 4.71 -3.61
C ASP A 138 17.55 5.05 -4.89
N PHE A 139 16.26 5.32 -4.74
CA PHE A 139 15.40 5.76 -5.83
C PHE A 139 14.39 6.76 -5.31
N HIS A 140 14.18 7.83 -6.06
CA HIS A 140 13.19 8.87 -5.77
C HIS A 140 12.47 9.19 -7.08
N ASN A 141 11.16 9.04 -7.10
CA ASN A 141 10.29 9.39 -8.21
C ASN A 141 9.87 10.85 -8.05
N THR A 142 10.71 11.78 -8.55
CA THR A 142 10.39 13.21 -8.65
C THR A 142 9.30 13.47 -9.67
#